data_AF-A0A848AX78-F1
#
_entry.id   AF-A0A848AX78-F1
#
_cell.length_a   1.000
_cell.length_b   1.000
_cell.length_c   1.000
_cell.angle_alpha   90.00
_cell.angle_beta   90.00
_cell.angle_gamma   90.00
#
_symmetry.space_group_name_H-M   'P 1'
#
loop_
_entity.id
_entity.type
_entity.pdbx_description
1 polymer ?
#
loop_
_entity_poly.entity_id
_entity_poly.type
_entity_poly.pdbx_seq_one_letter_code
_entity_poly.pdbx_strand_id
1 'polypeptide(L)' 'MKIRKSVLQEALKVLGKVVSQTSPVEIQRSVRFLGVGAQVWLTATDGVESVTIEVAGDAGGDGGFCGRL' A
#
# COMPACT_ATOMS: atom_id res chain seq x y z
N MET A 1 0.84 -2.56 12.48
CA MET A 1 -0.31 -2.67 11.55
C MET A 1 -0.87 -4.10 11.53
N LYS A 2 -2.18 -4.27 11.75
CA LYS A 2 -2.92 -5.53 11.58
C LYS A 2 -4.07 -5.30 10.60
N ILE A 3 -4.06 -6.03 9.48
CA ILE A 3 -5.08 -5.95 8.43
C ILE A 3 -5.62 -7.37 8.22
N ARG A 4 -6.93 -7.50 7.96
CA ARG A 4 -7.51 -8.80 7.58
C ARG A 4 -6.89 -9.27 6.26
N LYS A 5 -6.44 -10.53 6.22
CA LYS A 5 -5.74 -11.11 5.05
C LYS A 5 -6.54 -11.01 3.76
N SER A 6 -7.85 -11.29 3.80
CA SER A 6 -8.72 -11.19 2.63
C SER A 6 -8.80 -9.77 2.07
N VAL A 7 -8.95 -8.76 2.95
CA VAL A 7 -8.98 -7.35 2.57
C VAL A 7 -7.66 -6.92 1.93
N LEU A 8 -6.54 -7.33 2.54
CA LEU A 8 -5.21 -7.07 1.98
C LEU A 8 -5.03 -7.69 0.59
N GLN A 9 -5.48 -8.93 0.39
CA GLN A 9 -5.39 -9.59 -0.91
C GLN A 9 -6.18 -8.86 -2.00
N GLU A 10 -7.40 -8.42 -1.70
CA GLU A 10 -8.20 -7.65 -2.67
C GLU A 10 -7.55 -6.29 -3.00
N ALA A 11 -7.01 -5.59 -2.00
CA ALA A 11 -6.29 -4.34 -2.21
C ALA A 11 -5.04 -4.54 -3.09
N LEU A 12 -4.25 -5.60 -2.83
CA LEU A 12 -3.04 -5.90 -3.61
C LEU A 12 -3.34 -6.31 -5.05
N LYS A 13 -4.49 -6.94 -5.34
CA LYS A 13 -4.91 -7.22 -6.73
C LYS A 13 -5.09 -5.94 -7.55
N VAL A 14 -5.58 -4.88 -6.93
CA VAL A 14 -5.75 -3.58 -7.59
C VAL A 14 -4.41 -2.88 -7.73
N LEU A 15 -3.67 -2.74 -6.63
CA LEU A 15 -2.39 -2.01 -6.60
C LEU A 15 -1.30 -2.70 -7.43
N GLY A 16 -1.32 -4.02 -7.54
CA GLY A 16 -0.41 -4.79 -8.39
C GLY A 16 -0.51 -4.46 -9.88
N LYS A 17 -1.61 -3.82 -10.33
CA LYS A 17 -1.75 -3.33 -11.71
C LYS A 17 -1.06 -1.98 -11.94
N VAL A 18 -0.80 -1.23 -10.86
CA VAL A 18 -0.18 0.11 -10.89
C VAL A 18 1.33 0.01 -10.69
N VAL A 19 1.77 -0.93 -9.84
CA VAL A 19 3.19 -1.18 -9.58
C VAL A 19 3.89 -1.65 -10.86
N SER A 20 5.02 -1.02 -11.19
CA SER A 20 5.90 -1.40 -12.29
C SER A 20 7.13 -2.11 -11.75
N GLN A 21 7.09 -3.45 -11.72
CA GLN A 21 8.16 -4.28 -11.13
C GLN A 21 9.55 -4.09 -11.78
N THR A 22 9.59 -3.74 -13.06
CA THR A 22 10.83 -3.55 -13.84
C THR A 22 11.30 -2.10 -13.88
N SER A 23 10.53 -1.15 -13.31
CA SER A 23 10.92 0.26 -13.29
C SER A 23 12.28 0.41 -12.60
N PRO A 24 13.19 1.27 -13.08
CA PRO A 24 14.42 1.60 -12.35
C PRO A 24 14.13 2.38 -11.06
N VAL A 25 12.94 2.98 -10.93
CA VAL A 25 12.54 3.80 -9.78
C VAL A 25 11.94 2.94 -8.67
N GLU A 26 12.52 3.00 -7.47
CA GLU A 26 12.12 2.13 -6.36
C GLU A 26 10.68 2.32 -5.90
N ILE A 27 10.18 3.56 -5.84
CA ILE A 27 8.81 3.83 -5.41
C ILE A 27 7.77 3.21 -6.35
N GLN A 28 8.09 3.04 -7.63
CA GLN A 28 7.18 2.42 -8.60
C GLN A 28 7.17 0.89 -8.51
N ARG A 29 8.13 0.29 -7.81
CA ARG A 29 8.23 -1.17 -7.57
C ARG A 29 7.62 -1.61 -6.24
N SER A 30 6.97 -0.70 -5.50
CA SER A 30 6.54 -0.96 -4.12
C SER A 30 5.11 -0.50 -3.87
N VAL A 31 4.46 -1.15 -2.92
CA VAL A 31 3.22 -0.67 -2.28
C VAL A 31 3.60 -0.09 -0.93
N ARG A 32 3.18 1.14 -0.65
CA ARG A 32 3.46 1.85 0.60
C ARG A 32 2.28 1.75 1.56
N PHE A 33 2.56 1.59 2.85
CA PHE A 33 1.55 1.47 3.90
C PHE A 33 1.67 2.63 4.87
N LEU A 34 0.57 3.33 5.10
CA LEU A 34 0.47 4.38 6.10
C LEU A 34 -0.62 4.03 7.09
N GLY A 35 -0.26 3.84 8.36
CA GLY A 35 -1.24 3.71 9.43
C GLY A 35 -1.81 5.07 9.83
N VAL A 36 -3.13 5.20 9.91
CA VAL A 36 -3.83 6.41 10.34
C VAL A 36 -4.89 5.99 11.35
N GLY A 37 -4.57 6.04 12.65
CA GLY A 37 -5.47 5.59 13.72
C GLY A 37 -5.97 4.15 13.54
N ALA A 38 -7.26 3.99 13.21
CA ALA A 38 -7.93 2.70 13.00
C ALA A 38 -8.02 2.29 11.51
N GLN A 39 -7.19 2.90 10.66
CA GLN A 39 -7.14 2.63 9.23
C GLN A 39 -5.70 2.43 8.76
N VAL A 40 -5.58 1.79 7.61
CA VAL A 40 -4.33 1.70 6.87
C VAL A 40 -4.58 2.16 5.44
N TRP A 41 -3.76 3.07 4.94
CA TRP A 41 -3.75 3.48 3.55
C TRP A 41 -2.65 2.72 2.81
N LEU A 42 -3.01 2.14 1.67
CA LEU A 42 -2.09 1.47 0.76
C LEU A 42 -1.96 2.31 -0.50
N THR A 43 -0.74 2.69 -0.88
CA THR A 43 -0.49 3.51 -2.05
C THR A 43 0.49 2.85 -3.02
N ALA A 44 0.18 2.92 -4.32
CA ALA A 44 1.08 2.59 -5.42
C ALA A 44 1.07 3.71 -6.47
N THR A 45 2.17 3.87 -7.20
CA THR A 45 2.29 4.87 -8.27
C THR A 45 3.12 4.31 -9.42
N ASP A 46 2.78 4.71 -10.65
CA ASP A 46 3.56 4.42 -11.87
C ASP A 46 4.53 5.57 -12.23
N GLY A 47 4.57 6.63 -11.40
CA GLY A 47 5.36 7.85 -11.65
C GLY A 47 4.59 8.97 -12.35
N VAL A 48 3.36 8.72 -12.80
CA VAL A 48 2.45 9.72 -13.36
C VAL A 48 1.25 9.87 -12.42
N GLU A 49 0.60 8.76 -12.10
CA GLU A 49 -0.59 8.70 -11.26
C GLU A 49 -0.31 7.96 -9.95
N SER A 50 -1.14 8.21 -8.94
CA SER A 50 -1.08 7.55 -7.64
C SER A 50 -2.44 6.95 -7.28
N VAL A 51 -2.46 5.67 -6.91
CA VAL A 51 -3.67 5.00 -6.43
C VAL A 51 -3.51 4.74 -4.94
N THR A 52 -4.47 5.23 -4.15
CA THR A 52 -4.55 5.00 -2.70
C THR A 52 -5.82 4.23 -2.36
N ILE A 53 -5.68 3.16 -1.58
CA ILE A 53 -6.78 2.35 -1.06
C ILE A 53 -6.76 2.45 0.46
N GLU A 54 -7.87 2.91 1.04
CA GLU A 54 -8.10 2.88 2.48
C GLU A 54 -8.70 1.54 2.88
N VAL A 55 -8.12 0.91 3.90
CA VAL A 55 -8.65 -0.32 4.49
C VAL A 55 -8.76 -0.21 6.00
N ALA A 56 -9.80 -0.83 6.56
CA ALA A 56 -9.91 -1.01 8.00
C ALA A 56 -8.77 -1.88 8.52
N GLY A 57 -8.07 -1.40 9.55
CA GLY A 57 -6.94 -2.10 10.14
C GLY A 57 -6.42 -1.40 11.39
N ASP A 58 -5.79 -2.14 12.28
CA ASP A 58 -5.19 -1.57 13.49
C ASP A 58 -3.78 -1.07 13.14
N ALA A 59 -3.57 0.24 13.05
CA ALA A 59 -2.25 0.80 12.75
C ALA A 59 -1.21 0.51 13.86
N GLY A 60 -1.66 0.32 15.10
CA GLY A 60 -0.84 0.13 16.29
C GLY A 60 -0.16 1.40 16.80
N GLY A 61 -0.49 2.57 16.23
CA GLY A 61 0.13 3.88 16.47
C GLY A 61 0.36 4.64 15.14
N ASP A 62 0.57 5.96 15.20
CA ASP A 62 0.90 6.78 14.03
C ASP A 62 2.33 6.47 13.55
N GLY A 63 2.45 5.79 12.42
CA GLY A 63 3.73 5.41 11.85
C GLY A 63 3.59 4.83 10.45
N GLY A 64 4.25 5.46 9.48
CA GLY A 64 4.34 4.96 8.10
C GLY A 64 5.30 3.77 8.01
N PHE A 65 4.89 2.70 7.35
CA PHE A 65 5.74 1.56 7.03
C PHE A 65 5.99 1.51 5.53
N CYS A 66 7.24 1.75 5.14
CA CYS A 66 7.70 1.56 3.77
C CYS A 66 8.32 0.17 3.65
N GLY A 67 7.54 -0.83 3.22
CA GLY A 67 8.03 -2.18 2.95
C GLY A 67 7.91 -2.52 1.46
N ARG A 68 8.88 -3.25 0.92
CA ARG A 68 8.74 -3.96 -0.36
C ARG A 68 7.96 -5.25 -0.08
N LEU A 69 6.74 -5.37 -0.59
CA LEU A 69 6.02 -6.65 -0.69
C LEU A 69 6.53 -7.44 -1.89
#